data_AF-A0A7C0Y171-F1
#
_entry.id   AF-A0A7C0Y171-F1
#
_cell.length_a   1.000
_cell.length_b   1.000
_cell.length_c   1.000
_cell.angle_alpha   90.00
_cell.angle_beta   90.00
_cell.angle_gamma   90.00
#
_symmetry.space_group_name_H-M   'P 1'
#
loop_
_entity.id
_entity.type
_entity.pdbx_description
1 polymer ?
#
loop_
_entity_poly.entity_id
_entity_poly.type
_entity_poly.pdbx_seq_one_letter_code
_entity_poly.pdbx_strand_id
1 'polypeptide(L)' 'MIISTIASHSALQILHGAKREGFKTRLYASPKRKNFYASLPVVDELIVADDMNEILSDEGIIIPHGSFVAY' A
#
# COMPACT_ATOMS: atom_id res chain seq x y z
N MET A 1 -12.26 7.87 -3.95
CA MET A 1 -11.28 7.14 -4.78
C MET A 1 -10.06 6.85 -3.91
N ILE A 2 -9.54 5.62 -3.93
CA ILE A 2 -8.45 5.16 -3.05
C ILE A 2 -7.27 4.74 -3.94
N ILE A 3 -6.05 5.10 -3.54
CA ILE A 3 -4.81 4.60 -4.14
C ILE A 3 -4.24 3.50 -3.26
N SER A 4 -4.02 2.32 -3.84
CA SER A 4 -3.59 1.11 -3.14
C SER A 4 -2.26 0.60 -3.68
N THR A 5 -1.38 0.09 -2.83
CA THR A 5 -0.13 -0.59 -3.25
C THR A 5 0.39 -1.55 -2.16
N ILE A 6 1.36 -2.40 -2.53
CA ILE A 6 2.08 -3.29 -1.60
C ILE A 6 3.15 -2.49 -0.83
N ALA A 7 3.40 -2.84 0.43
CA ALA A 7 4.36 -2.19 1.32
C ALA A 7 5.83 -2.55 1.02
N SER A 8 6.33 -2.12 -0.14
CA SER A 8 7.69 -2.38 -0.62
C SER A 8 8.17 -1.34 -1.65
N HIS A 9 9.45 -1.41 -2.06
CA HIS A 9 10.10 -0.54 -3.05
C HIS A 9 9.78 0.96 -2.91
N SER A 10 8.85 1.47 -3.71
CA SER A 10 8.49 2.87 -3.86
C SER A 10 7.15 3.23 -3.22
N ALA A 11 6.56 2.33 -2.42
CA ALA A 11 5.25 2.52 -1.82
C ALA A 11 5.11 3.84 -1.05
N LEU A 12 6.13 4.23 -0.28
CA LEU A 12 6.07 5.47 0.51
C LEU A 12 6.00 6.72 -0.38
N GLN A 13 6.72 6.72 -1.51
CA GLN A 13 6.68 7.82 -2.47
C GLN A 13 5.31 7.88 -3.17
N ILE A 14 4.78 6.73 -3.56
CA ILE A 14 3.46 6.60 -4.18
C ILE A 14 2.38 7.15 -3.25
N LEU A 15 2.35 6.67 -1.99
CA LEU A 15 1.35 7.10 -1.01
C LEU A 15 1.51 8.56 -0.61
N HIS A 16 2.75 9.05 -0.48
CA HIS A 16 3.00 10.47 -0.21
C HIS A 16 2.46 11.36 -1.34
N GLY A 17 2.68 10.97 -2.61
CA GLY A 17 2.11 11.67 -3.76
C GLY A 17 0.59 11.63 -3.77
N ALA A 18 0.00 10.44 -3.60
CA ALA A 18 -1.46 10.26 -3.56
C ALA A 18 -2.13 11.13 -2.48
N LYS A 19 -1.55 11.17 -1.27
CA LYS A 19 -2.07 11.97 -0.17
C LYS A 19 -1.98 13.48 -0.44
N ARG A 20 -0.91 13.94 -1.11
CA ARG A 20 -0.76 15.35 -1.52
C ARG A 20 -1.78 15.79 -2.55
N GLU A 21 -2.20 14.87 -3.42
CA GLU A 21 -3.26 15.08 -4.40
C GLU A 21 -4.68 14.87 -3.84
N GLY A 22 -4.81 14.63 -2.52
CA GLY A 22 -6.10 14.49 -1.85
C GLY A 22 -6.76 13.11 -1.95
N PHE A 23 -6.04 12.10 -2.44
CA PHE A 23 -6.53 10.72 -2.43
C PHE A 23 -6.38 10.08 -1.05
N LYS A 24 -7.33 9.21 -0.71
CA LYS A 24 -7.18 8.29 0.41
C LYS A 24 -6.20 7.18 0.03
N THR A 25 -5.37 6.77 0.98
CA THR A 25 -4.28 5.81 0.77
C THR A 25 -4.55 4.49 1.47
N ARG A 26 -4.27 3.38 0.79
CA ARG A 26 -4.33 2.03 1.35
C ARG A 26 -3.03 1.29 1.07
N LEU A 27 -2.54 0.56 2.07
CA LEU A 27 -1.29 -0.17 1.95
C LEU A 27 -1.46 -1.63 2.39
N TYR A 28 -0.95 -2.55 1.59
CA TYR A 28 -0.92 -3.98 1.90
C TYR A 28 0.45 -4.38 2.43
N ALA A 29 0.53 -4.80 3.69
CA ALA A 29 1.78 -5.16 4.35
C ALA A 29 1.73 -6.57 4.94
N SER A 30 2.85 -7.27 4.90
CA SER A 30 2.98 -8.53 5.64
C SER A 30 3.02 -8.29 7.16
N PRO A 31 2.62 -9.25 8.00
CA PRO A 31 2.60 -9.07 9.46
C PRO A 31 3.93 -8.62 10.05
N LYS A 32 5.04 -9.14 9.50
CA LYS A 32 6.42 -8.77 9.89
C LYS A 32 6.72 -7.28 9.72
N ARG A 33 6.08 -6.61 8.74
CA ARG A 33 6.33 -5.21 8.39
C ARG A 33 5.26 -4.25 8.93
N LYS A 34 4.14 -4.77 9.46
CA LYS A 34 2.99 -3.99 9.95
C LYS A 34 3.40 -2.80 10.81
N ASN A 35 4.18 -3.05 11.87
CA ASN A 35 4.50 -2.02 12.88
C ASN A 35 5.24 -0.82 12.29
N PHE A 36 6.12 -1.05 11.32
CA PHE A 36 6.84 0.03 10.66
C PHE A 36 5.89 0.89 9.81
N TYR A 37 5.02 0.29 9.00
CA TYR A 37 4.13 1.03 8.12
C TYR A 37 2.95 1.67 8.85
N ALA A 38 2.48 1.07 9.94
CA ALA A 38 1.37 1.60 10.74
C ALA A 38 1.69 2.95 11.42
N SER A 39 2.97 3.27 11.64
CA SER A 39 3.38 4.54 12.24
C SER A 39 3.53 5.68 11.22
N LEU A 40 3.38 5.39 9.92
CA LEU A 40 3.65 6.38 8.88
C LEU A 40 2.39 7.19 8.56
N PRO A 41 2.47 8.53 8.57
CA PRO A 41 1.30 9.39 8.40
C PRO A 41 0.74 9.38 6.97
N VAL A 42 1.44 8.77 6.01
CA VAL A 42 1.03 8.64 4.61
C VAL A 42 0.12 7.43 4.36
N VAL A 43 -0.20 6.64 5.39
CA VAL A 43 -1.05 5.45 5.29
C VAL A 43 -2.36 5.72 6.04
N ASP A 44 -3.47 5.86 5.32
CA ASP A 44 -4.79 6.03 5.94
C ASP A 44 -5.41 4.66 6.31
N GLU A 45 -5.21 3.65 5.46
CA GLU A 45 -5.66 2.28 5.68
C GLU A 45 -4.49 1.29 5.52
N LEU A 46 -4.24 0.49 6.55
CA LEU A 46 -3.24 -0.58 6.50
C LEU A 46 -3.94 -1.94 6.53
N ILE A 47 -3.83 -2.68 5.43
CA ILE A 47 -4.27 -4.07 5.33
C ILE A 47 -3.08 -4.97 5.63
N VAL A 48 -3.24 -5.82 6.63
CA VAL A 48 -2.21 -6.81 6.98
C VAL A 48 -2.63 -8.14 6.38
N ALA A 49 -1.82 -8.63 5.44
CA ALA A 49 -2.11 -9.82 4.67
C ALA A 49 -0.90 -10.76 4.68
N ASP A 50 -1.16 -12.06 4.81
CA ASP A 50 -0.10 -13.08 4.72
C ASP A 50 0.28 -13.35 3.26
N ASP A 51 -0.69 -13.27 2.35
CA ASP A 51 -0.49 -13.35 0.90
C ASP A 51 -0.77 -11.98 0.25
N MET A 52 0.19 -11.46 -0.51
CA MET A 52 0.01 -10.18 -1.20
C MET A 52 -0.97 -10.26 -2.37
N ASN A 53 -1.32 -11.46 -2.85
CA ASN A 53 -2.39 -11.64 -3.84
C ASN A 53 -3.76 -11.14 -3.35
N GLU A 54 -3.94 -10.97 -2.04
CA GLU A 54 -5.15 -10.34 -1.48
C GLU A 54 -5.38 -8.92 -2.03
N ILE A 55 -4.33 -8.23 -2.51
CA ILE A 55 -4.48 -6.92 -3.16
C ILE A 55 -5.26 -6.98 -4.48
N LEU A 56 -5.35 -8.15 -5.13
CA LEU A 56 -6.07 -8.30 -6.39
C LEU A 56 -7.59 -8.14 -6.23
N SER A 57 -8.09 -8.26 -5.00
CA SER A 57 -9.50 -8.02 -4.64
C SER A 57 -9.74 -6.57 -4.17
N ASP A 58 -8.75 -5.69 -4.24
CA ASP A 58 -8.88 -4.30 -3.82
C ASP A 58 -9.74 -3.50 -4.81
N GLU A 59 -10.72 -2.74 -4.29
CA GLU A 59 -11.59 -1.89 -5.12
C GLU A 59 -10.98 -0.51 -5.46
N GLY A 60 -9.77 -0.21 -4.96
CA GLY A 60 -9.02 1.00 -5.25
C GLY A 60 -8.25 0.92 -6.57
N ILE A 61 -7.59 2.03 -6.92
CA ILE A 61 -6.65 2.05 -8.04
C ILE A 61 -5.32 1.51 -7.52
N ILE A 62 -4.94 0.31 -7.98
CA ILE A 62 -3.69 -0.34 -7.63
C ILE A 62 -2.55 0.26 -8.46
N ILE A 63 -1.49 0.73 -7.78
CA ILE A 63 -0.28 1.24 -8.44
C ILE A 63 0.82 0.17 -8.34
N PRO A 64 1.15 -0.53 -9.42
CA PRO A 64 2.17 -1.56 -9.38
C PRO A 64 3.58 -0.97 -9.26
N HIS A 65 4.49 -1.73 -8.65
CA HIS A 65 5.92 -1.45 -8.59
C HIS A 65 6.70 -2.77 -8.58
N GLY A 66 8.05 -2.74 -8.48
CA GLY A 66 8.91 -3.93 -8.64
C GLY A 66 8.45 -5.21 -7.91
N SER A 67 8.05 -5.11 -6.64
CA SER A 67 7.54 -6.28 -5.88
C SER A 67 6.26 -6.85 -6.46
N PHE A 68 5.40 -6.05 -7.08
CA PHE A 68 4.11 -6.50 -7.60
C PHE A 68 4.27 -7.55 -8.72
N VAL A 69 5.43 -7.59 -9.38
CA VAL A 69 5.76 -8.57 -10.44
C VAL A 69 6.70 -9.66 -9.93
N ALA A 70 7.26 -9.49 -8.74
CA ALA A 70 8.22 -10.40 -8.13
C ALA A 70 7.58 -11.36 -7.09
N TYR A 71 6.32 -11.10 -6.72
CA TYR A 71 5.48 -11.95 -5.87
C TYR A 71 4.39 -12.61 -6.72
#